data_AF-A0A522CRL8-F1
#
_entry.id   AF-A0A522CRL8-F1
#
_cell.length_a   1.000
_cell.length_b   1.000
_cell.length_c   1.000
_cell.angle_alpha   90.00
_cell.angle_beta   90.00
_cell.angle_gamma   90.00
#
_symmetry.space_group_name_H-M   'P 1'
#
loop_
_entity.id
_entity.type
_entity.pdbx_description
1 polymer ?
#
loop_
_entity_poly.entity_id
_entity_poly.type
_entity_poly.pdbx_seq_one_letter_code
_entity_poly.pdbx_strand_id
1 'polypeptide(L)'
;MNAPPVLTPERIDAMLSIMAEVCLGSVVEAGQRQKVAADDEAFERSGRALNQACRNLRQTIAMKQRFDREEVAKAREAQAGAEADRKAAERDRQARIEFKRKRVRRHLENIVWDEYDDEDADAFCHEADQRLSDLVHEDDFLDTPLEALIARLSDDIGLNDEPEPETEAAEAVPEPPPQKPSPPCGERVGSGGVSSAPEGSHPHPRPLPARGRGDVVPEPVLAEVAPPRPPDPPPQPYIPPWEKLRPG
;
A
#
# COMPACT_ATOMS: atom_id res chain seq x y z
N MET A 1 43.22 -2.49 6.08
CA MET A 1 42.78 -1.10 5.87
C MET A 1 41.37 -0.99 6.41
N ASN A 2 41.17 -0.28 7.53
CA ASN A 2 39.83 -0.14 8.11
C ASN A 2 39.04 0.90 7.28
N ALA A 3 37.84 0.54 6.83
CA ALA A 3 36.94 1.48 6.17
C ALA A 3 36.68 2.67 7.10
N PRO A 4 36.68 3.91 6.59
CA PRO A 4 36.35 5.06 7.41
C PRO A 4 34.93 4.88 7.98
N PRO A 5 34.71 5.22 9.26
CA PRO A 5 33.41 5.07 9.88
C PRO A 5 32.38 5.91 9.11
N VAL A 6 31.32 5.27 8.63
CA VAL A 6 30.20 5.95 7.98
C VAL A 6 29.56 6.88 9.01
N LEU A 7 29.44 8.16 8.67
CA LEU A 7 28.77 9.15 9.52
C LEU A 7 27.27 8.90 9.43
N THR A 8 26.67 8.41 10.53
CA THR A 8 25.22 8.24 10.60
C THR A 8 24.52 9.60 10.66
N PRO A 9 23.24 9.70 10.24
CA PRO A 9 22.45 10.91 10.34
C PRO A 9 22.46 11.53 11.75
N GLU A 10 22.33 10.70 12.79
CA GLU A 10 22.31 11.11 14.19
C GLU A 10 23.67 11.69 14.61
N ARG A 11 24.76 11.10 14.11
CA ARG A 11 26.11 11.60 14.38
C ARG A 11 26.35 12.95 13.70
N ILE A 12 25.84 13.14 12.49
CA ILE A 12 25.93 14.43 11.77
C ILE A 12 25.15 15.51 12.52
N ASP A 13 23.92 15.21 12.97
CA ASP A 13 23.12 16.17 13.73
C ASP A 13 23.76 16.54 15.08
N ALA A 14 24.30 15.55 15.80
CA ALA A 14 25.05 15.80 17.03
C ALA A 14 26.28 16.68 16.78
N MET A 15 27.03 16.41 15.71
CA MET A 15 28.19 17.23 15.33
C MET A 15 27.79 18.66 14.96
N LEU A 16 26.70 18.87 14.22
CA LEU A 16 26.21 20.20 13.88
C LEU A 16 25.72 20.97 15.11
N SER A 17 25.10 20.28 16.06
CA SER A 17 24.66 20.86 17.33
C SER A 17 25.84 21.34 18.18
N ILE A 18 26.84 20.46 18.39
CA ILE A 18 28.08 20.80 19.11
C ILE A 18 28.80 21.96 18.41
N MET A 19 28.87 21.95 17.08
CA MET A 19 29.53 23.01 16.32
C MET A 19 28.79 24.35 16.45
N ALA A 20 27.46 24.34 16.49
CA ALA A 20 26.67 25.55 16.72
C ALA A 20 26.95 26.14 18.12
N GLU A 21 27.04 25.30 19.15
CA GLU A 21 27.41 25.72 20.51
C GLU A 21 28.81 26.31 20.58
N VAL A 22 29.81 25.66 19.95
CA VAL A 22 31.19 26.17 19.88
C VAL A 22 31.24 27.51 19.13
N CYS A 23 30.52 27.63 18.02
CA CYS A 23 30.44 28.87 17.25
C CYS A 23 29.78 29.98 18.07
N LEU A 24 28.72 29.67 18.82
CA LEU A 24 28.07 30.63 19.71
C LEU A 24 29.02 31.09 20.83
N GLY A 25 29.76 30.16 21.45
CA GLY A 25 30.80 30.49 22.43
C GLY A 25 31.85 31.44 21.87
N SER A 26 32.29 31.20 20.63
CA SER A 26 33.25 32.05 19.92
C SER A 26 32.71 33.46 19.65
N VAL A 27 31.41 33.57 19.29
CA VAL A 27 30.73 34.86 19.12
C VAL A 27 30.67 35.63 20.44
N VAL A 28 30.29 34.97 21.54
CA VAL A 28 30.22 35.60 22.87
C VAL A 28 31.60 36.09 23.31
N GLU A 29 32.62 35.25 23.17
CA GLU A 29 33.99 35.60 23.56
C GLU A 29 34.56 36.74 22.73
N ALA A 30 34.43 36.68 21.40
CA ALA A 30 34.92 37.75 20.51
C ALA A 30 34.20 39.08 20.78
N GLY A 31 32.89 39.04 21.03
CA GLY A 31 32.11 40.22 21.40
C GLY A 31 32.54 40.81 22.75
N GLN A 32 32.85 39.96 23.72
CA GLN A 32 33.38 40.43 25.01
C GLN A 32 34.76 41.07 24.86
N ARG A 33 35.68 40.45 24.10
CA ARG A 33 37.00 41.04 23.81
C ARG A 33 36.89 42.39 23.11
N GLN A 34 35.96 42.52 22.16
CA GLN A 34 35.72 43.79 21.47
C GLN A 34 35.22 44.88 22.42
N LYS A 35 34.32 44.55 23.36
CA LYS A 35 33.78 45.50 24.35
C LYS A 35 34.84 46.06 25.30
N VAL A 36 35.86 45.28 25.64
CA VAL A 36 36.92 45.66 26.60
C VAL A 36 38.22 46.10 25.92
N ALA A 37 38.20 46.30 24.60
CA ALA A 37 39.39 46.70 23.85
C ALA A 37 39.93 48.06 24.33
N ALA A 38 41.25 48.14 24.53
CA ALA A 38 41.91 49.33 25.07
C ALA A 38 42.19 50.40 24.01
N ASP A 39 42.26 50.00 22.74
CA ASP A 39 42.56 50.86 21.60
C ASP A 39 41.77 50.44 20.34
N ASP A 40 41.78 51.30 19.34
CA ASP A 40 41.03 51.12 18.10
C ASP A 40 41.52 49.91 17.29
N GLU A 41 42.82 49.60 17.32
CA GLU A 41 43.37 48.46 16.56
C GLU A 41 42.89 47.11 17.15
N ALA A 42 42.91 46.99 18.47
CA ALA A 42 42.39 45.84 19.20
C ALA A 42 40.88 45.70 19.02
N PHE A 43 40.15 46.81 18.98
CA PHE A 43 38.72 46.85 18.70
C PHE A 43 38.42 46.31 17.29
N GLU A 44 39.11 46.81 16.26
CA GLU A 44 38.93 46.36 14.88
C GLU A 44 39.28 44.88 14.69
N ARG A 45 40.39 44.42 15.27
CA ARG A 45 40.81 43.02 15.19
C ARG A 45 39.77 42.10 15.82
N SER A 46 39.25 42.47 16.99
CA SER A 46 38.17 41.73 17.67
C SER A 46 36.86 41.77 16.88
N GLY A 47 36.54 42.90 16.25
CA GLY A 47 35.38 43.04 15.36
C GLY A 47 35.45 42.14 14.12
N ARG A 48 36.63 42.00 13.50
CA ARG A 48 36.85 41.05 12.39
C ARG A 48 36.63 39.60 12.84
N ALA A 49 37.17 39.22 14.00
CA ALA A 49 36.98 37.89 14.57
C ALA A 49 35.50 37.61 14.89
N LEU A 50 34.80 38.58 15.49
CA LEU A 50 33.37 38.49 15.78
C LEU A 50 32.54 38.29 14.50
N ASN A 51 32.79 39.09 13.46
CA ASN A 51 32.09 38.97 12.18
C ASN A 51 32.28 37.59 11.54
N GLN A 52 33.51 37.04 11.60
CA GLN A 52 33.78 35.69 11.12
C GLN A 52 33.05 34.62 11.94
N ALA A 53 33.06 34.73 13.27
CA ALA A 53 32.36 33.80 14.15
C ALA A 53 30.83 33.83 13.91
N CYS A 54 30.24 35.02 13.75
CA CYS A 54 28.83 35.20 13.41
C CYS A 54 28.47 34.60 12.04
N ARG A 55 29.38 34.67 11.06
CA ARG A 55 29.19 34.03 9.76
C ARG A 55 29.19 32.51 9.89
N ASN A 56 30.16 31.95 10.61
CA ASN A 56 30.26 30.50 10.84
C ASN A 56 29.01 29.98 11.55
N LEU A 57 28.56 30.66 12.62
CA LEU A 57 27.34 30.29 13.35
C LEU A 57 26.11 30.25 12.43
N ARG A 58 25.92 31.30 11.61
CA ARG A 58 24.80 31.34 10.64
C ARG A 58 24.87 30.19 9.63
N GLN A 59 26.06 29.84 9.15
CA GLN A 59 26.25 28.72 8.24
C GLN A 59 25.89 27.38 8.91
N THR A 60 26.35 27.14 10.14
CA THR A 60 26.02 25.91 10.88
C THR A 60 24.53 25.80 11.16
N ILE A 61 23.87 26.89 11.57
CA ILE A 61 22.41 26.91 11.78
C ILE A 61 21.67 26.60 10.47
N ALA A 62 22.07 27.21 9.35
CA ALA A 62 21.45 26.97 8.06
C ALA A 62 21.62 25.51 7.61
N MET A 63 22.78 24.90 7.86
CA MET A 63 23.03 23.49 7.58
C MET A 63 22.15 22.58 8.44
N LYS A 64 22.05 22.83 9.75
CA LYS A 64 21.18 22.04 10.65
C LYS A 64 19.72 22.13 10.24
N GLN A 65 19.21 23.35 9.98
CA GLN A 65 17.84 23.52 9.50
C GLN A 65 17.55 22.81 8.18
N ARG A 66 18.54 22.76 7.27
CA ARG A 66 18.40 22.00 6.02
C ARG A 66 18.34 20.50 6.30
N PHE A 67 19.22 19.99 7.17
CA PHE A 67 19.24 18.60 7.58
C PHE A 67 17.90 18.18 8.23
N ASP A 68 17.37 18.99 9.14
CA ASP A 68 16.07 18.75 9.79
C ASP A 68 14.93 18.66 8.77
N ARG A 69 14.92 19.53 7.76
CA ARG A 69 13.91 19.48 6.67
C ARG A 69 14.06 18.22 5.83
N GLU A 70 15.28 17.80 5.53
CA GLU A 70 15.56 16.57 4.77
C GLU A 70 15.09 15.33 5.56
N GLU A 71 15.32 15.28 6.87
CA GLU A 71 14.81 14.18 7.72
C GLU A 71 13.29 14.14 7.79
N VAL A 72 12.63 15.30 7.95
CA VAL A 72 11.15 15.37 7.90
C VAL A 72 10.63 14.94 6.53
N ALA A 73 11.29 15.33 5.44
CA ALA A 73 10.90 14.93 4.09
C ALA A 73 11.03 13.41 3.89
N LYS A 74 12.13 12.80 4.33
CA LYS A 74 12.33 11.34 4.29
C LYS A 74 11.26 10.60 5.10
N ALA A 75 10.94 11.08 6.30
CA ALA A 75 9.91 10.47 7.13
C ALA A 75 8.52 10.51 6.44
N ARG A 76 8.18 11.63 5.80
CA ARG A 76 6.95 11.76 5.01
C ARG A 76 6.93 10.83 3.79
N GLU A 77 8.04 10.72 3.07
CA GLU A 77 8.17 9.81 1.93
C GLU A 77 8.01 8.35 2.36
N ALA A 78 8.65 7.95 3.46
CA ALA A 78 8.50 6.61 4.03
C ALA A 78 7.06 6.31 4.45
N GLN A 79 6.37 7.28 5.09
CA GLN A 79 4.97 7.15 5.45
C GLN A 79 4.07 7.04 4.21
N ALA A 80 4.31 7.86 3.18
CA ALA A 80 3.56 7.81 1.92
C ALA A 80 3.76 6.48 1.19
N GLY A 81 4.99 5.95 1.18
CA GLY A 81 5.29 4.60 0.67
C GLY A 81 4.51 3.52 1.41
N ALA A 82 4.56 3.51 2.74
CA ALA A 82 3.84 2.54 3.56
C ALA A 82 2.30 2.64 3.40
N GLU A 83 1.76 3.84 3.16
CA GLU A 83 0.33 4.01 2.83
C GLU A 83 -0.01 3.49 1.43
N ALA A 84 0.86 3.75 0.44
CA ALA A 84 0.69 3.24 -0.92
C ALA A 84 0.72 1.71 -0.95
N ASP A 85 1.65 1.08 -0.22
CA ASP A 85 1.77 -0.37 -0.11
C ASP A 85 0.53 -1.00 0.54
N ARG A 86 0.02 -0.40 1.62
CA ARG A 86 -1.23 -0.85 2.27
C ARG A 86 -2.42 -0.76 1.31
N LYS A 87 -2.57 0.36 0.61
CA LYS A 87 -3.64 0.55 -0.39
C LYS A 87 -3.50 -0.42 -1.56
N ALA A 88 -2.28 -0.74 -1.99
CA ALA A 88 -2.05 -1.73 -3.03
C ALA A 88 -2.46 -3.14 -2.56
N ALA A 89 -2.03 -3.55 -1.36
CA ALA A 89 -2.41 -4.84 -0.78
C ALA A 89 -3.94 -4.97 -0.59
N GLU A 90 -4.61 -3.90 -0.18
CA GLU A 90 -6.07 -3.86 -0.06
C GLU A 90 -6.77 -4.03 -1.43
N ARG A 91 -6.30 -3.33 -2.47
CA ARG A 91 -6.82 -3.51 -3.83
C ARG A 91 -6.60 -4.93 -4.35
N ASP A 92 -5.42 -5.51 -4.12
CA ASP A 92 -5.11 -6.88 -4.54
C ASP A 92 -6.00 -7.89 -3.81
N ARG A 93 -6.23 -7.69 -2.49
CA ARG A 93 -7.18 -8.50 -1.71
C ARG A 93 -8.59 -8.38 -2.29
N GLN A 94 -9.06 -7.16 -2.56
CA GLN A 94 -10.38 -6.92 -3.12
C GLN A 94 -10.55 -7.56 -4.51
N ALA A 95 -9.55 -7.44 -5.38
CA ALA A 95 -9.57 -8.07 -6.70
C ALA A 95 -9.64 -9.61 -6.61
N ARG A 96 -8.92 -10.22 -5.66
CA ARG A 96 -8.99 -11.67 -5.39
C ARG A 96 -10.37 -12.08 -4.89
N ILE A 97 -10.97 -11.30 -4.00
CA ILE A 97 -12.34 -11.53 -3.50
C ILE A 97 -13.32 -11.50 -4.66
N GLU A 98 -13.31 -10.43 -5.47
CA GLU A 98 -14.21 -10.27 -6.61
C GLU A 98 -14.04 -11.39 -7.64
N PHE A 99 -12.79 -11.78 -7.94
CA PHE A 99 -12.51 -12.89 -8.84
C PHE A 99 -13.10 -14.21 -8.31
N LYS A 100 -12.93 -14.50 -7.02
CA LYS A 100 -13.47 -15.70 -6.39
C LYS A 100 -14.99 -15.69 -6.36
N ARG A 101 -15.61 -14.56 -6.00
CA ARG A 101 -17.07 -14.38 -6.04
C ARG A 101 -17.63 -14.66 -7.43
N LYS A 102 -17.03 -14.08 -8.47
CA LYS A 102 -17.44 -14.31 -9.87
C LYS A 102 -17.35 -15.78 -10.26
N ARG A 103 -16.37 -16.54 -9.76
CA ARG A 103 -16.26 -17.98 -10.02
C ARG A 103 -17.34 -18.79 -9.32
N VAL A 104 -17.60 -18.52 -8.04
CA VAL A 104 -18.69 -19.17 -7.28
C VAL A 104 -20.03 -18.90 -7.97
N ARG A 105 -20.31 -17.62 -8.25
CA ARG A 105 -21.54 -17.18 -8.91
C ARG A 105 -21.76 -17.88 -10.24
N ARG A 106 -20.77 -17.86 -11.14
CA ARG A 106 -20.85 -18.55 -12.44
C ARG A 106 -21.10 -20.05 -12.28
N HIS A 107 -20.55 -20.68 -11.25
CA HIS A 107 -20.78 -22.11 -11.03
C HIS A 107 -22.23 -22.38 -10.60
N LEU A 108 -22.76 -21.58 -9.66
CA LEU A 108 -24.16 -21.69 -9.24
C LEU A 108 -25.14 -21.34 -10.36
N GLU A 109 -24.88 -20.29 -11.13
CA GLU A 109 -25.67 -19.93 -12.32
C GLU A 109 -25.76 -21.10 -13.30
N ASN A 110 -24.67 -21.82 -13.52
CA ASN A 110 -24.68 -22.99 -14.40
C ASN A 110 -25.52 -24.16 -13.85
N ILE A 111 -25.53 -24.39 -12.53
CA ILE A 111 -26.35 -25.44 -11.90
C ILE A 111 -27.83 -25.09 -12.03
N VAL A 112 -28.18 -23.85 -11.66
CA VAL A 112 -29.57 -23.39 -11.59
C VAL A 112 -30.21 -23.33 -12.98
N TRP A 113 -29.45 -22.90 -14.00
CA TRP A 113 -29.93 -22.83 -15.38
C TRP A 113 -30.35 -24.19 -15.95
N ASP A 114 -29.75 -25.28 -15.47
CA ASP A 114 -30.09 -26.63 -15.95
C ASP A 114 -31.33 -27.21 -15.23
N GLU A 115 -31.73 -26.66 -14.07
CA GLU A 115 -32.73 -27.26 -13.17
C GLU A 115 -34.01 -26.41 -12.96
N TYR A 116 -33.94 -25.08 -13.11
CA TYR A 116 -35.02 -24.15 -12.75
C TYR A 116 -35.51 -23.30 -13.93
N ASP A 117 -36.76 -22.83 -13.84
CA ASP A 117 -37.32 -21.84 -14.78
C ASP A 117 -36.68 -20.44 -14.57
N ASP A 118 -36.69 -19.60 -15.62
CA ASP A 118 -36.00 -18.29 -15.65
C ASP A 118 -36.32 -17.38 -14.44
N GLU A 119 -37.59 -17.35 -13.98
CA GLU A 119 -38.01 -16.48 -12.86
C GLU A 119 -37.46 -16.96 -11.51
N ASP A 120 -37.44 -18.27 -11.28
CA ASP A 120 -36.90 -18.87 -10.06
C ASP A 120 -35.37 -18.80 -10.03
N ALA A 121 -34.73 -18.92 -11.20
CA ALA A 121 -33.29 -18.79 -11.36
C ALA A 121 -32.77 -17.40 -10.96
N ASP A 122 -33.50 -16.33 -11.33
CA ASP A 122 -33.14 -14.95 -10.96
C ASP A 122 -33.25 -14.71 -9.44
N ALA A 123 -34.34 -15.19 -8.82
CA ALA A 123 -34.54 -15.09 -7.37
C ALA A 123 -33.41 -15.82 -6.61
N PHE A 124 -33.06 -17.02 -7.06
CA PHE A 124 -31.96 -17.80 -6.52
C PHE A 124 -30.62 -17.05 -6.64
N CYS A 125 -30.31 -16.51 -7.82
CA CYS A 125 -29.06 -15.79 -8.04
C CYS A 125 -28.93 -14.56 -7.12
N HIS A 126 -30.05 -13.90 -6.81
CA HIS A 126 -30.08 -12.78 -5.88
C HIS A 126 -29.79 -13.22 -4.44
N GLU A 127 -30.39 -14.31 -3.97
CA GLU A 127 -30.12 -14.85 -2.64
C GLU A 127 -28.67 -15.33 -2.51
N ALA A 128 -28.15 -16.04 -3.51
CA ALA A 128 -26.75 -16.47 -3.56
C ALA A 128 -25.78 -15.29 -3.47
N ASP A 129 -26.06 -14.18 -4.17
CA ASP A 129 -25.27 -12.96 -4.10
C ASP A 129 -25.26 -12.34 -2.70
N GLN A 130 -26.42 -12.33 -2.02
CA GLN A 130 -26.55 -11.79 -0.68
C GLN A 130 -25.74 -12.61 0.32
N ARG A 131 -25.91 -13.94 0.31
CA ARG A 131 -25.14 -14.87 1.17
C ARG A 131 -23.65 -14.81 0.89
N LEU A 132 -23.26 -14.75 -0.38
CA LEU A 132 -21.86 -14.59 -0.77
C LEU A 132 -21.29 -13.25 -0.32
N SER A 133 -22.10 -12.19 -0.22
CA SER A 133 -21.68 -10.91 0.36
C SER A 133 -21.40 -11.02 1.86
N ASP A 134 -22.17 -11.83 2.59
CA ASP A 134 -21.94 -12.08 4.01
C ASP A 134 -20.65 -12.89 4.22
N LEU A 135 -20.45 -13.97 3.46
CA LEU A 135 -19.26 -14.83 3.52
C LEU A 135 -17.95 -14.08 3.26
N VAL A 136 -17.96 -13.01 2.46
CA VAL A 136 -16.77 -12.19 2.17
C VAL A 136 -16.19 -11.51 3.41
N HIS A 137 -17.02 -11.31 4.44
CA HIS A 137 -16.59 -10.72 5.71
C HIS A 137 -15.93 -11.75 6.64
N GLU A 138 -15.97 -13.04 6.30
CA GLU A 138 -15.24 -14.09 7.03
C GLU A 138 -13.74 -14.01 6.73
N ASP A 139 -12.90 -14.13 7.76
CA ASP A 139 -11.44 -13.97 7.65
C ASP A 139 -10.80 -15.05 6.74
N ASP A 140 -11.40 -16.25 6.69
CA ASP A 140 -10.94 -17.41 5.94
C ASP A 140 -11.53 -17.50 4.52
N PHE A 141 -12.39 -16.56 4.10
CA PHE A 141 -13.06 -16.61 2.80
C PHE A 141 -12.10 -16.85 1.63
N LEU A 142 -10.93 -16.21 1.63
CA LEU A 142 -9.93 -16.37 0.58
C LEU A 142 -9.20 -17.71 0.64
N ASP A 143 -9.07 -18.30 1.81
CA ASP A 143 -8.33 -19.54 2.07
C ASP A 143 -9.21 -20.78 1.89
N THR A 144 -10.53 -20.66 2.10
CA THR A 144 -11.49 -21.75 1.90
C THR A 144 -11.52 -22.20 0.44
N PRO A 145 -11.35 -23.50 0.11
CA PRO A 145 -11.39 -23.97 -1.28
C PRO A 145 -12.70 -23.57 -1.99
N LEU A 146 -12.62 -23.33 -3.30
CA LEU A 146 -13.78 -22.90 -4.11
C LEU A 146 -14.97 -23.87 -3.97
N GLU A 147 -14.70 -25.18 -4.05
CA GLU A 147 -15.71 -26.23 -3.95
C GLU A 147 -16.39 -26.27 -2.57
N ALA A 148 -15.63 -25.97 -1.50
CA ALA A 148 -16.19 -25.92 -0.15
C ALA A 148 -17.13 -24.71 0.02
N LEU A 149 -16.81 -23.57 -0.63
CA LEU A 149 -17.72 -22.42 -0.66
C LEU A 149 -18.98 -22.72 -1.48
N ILE A 150 -18.85 -23.39 -2.62
CA ILE A 150 -19.99 -23.80 -3.44
C ILE A 150 -20.89 -24.74 -2.65
N ALA A 151 -20.34 -25.82 -2.08
CA ALA A 151 -21.11 -26.78 -1.29
C ALA A 151 -21.83 -26.11 -0.12
N ARG A 152 -21.11 -25.28 0.66
CA ARG A 152 -21.70 -24.53 1.77
C ARG A 152 -22.82 -23.59 1.30
N LEU A 153 -22.63 -22.89 0.19
CA LEU A 153 -23.62 -21.96 -0.33
C LEU A 153 -24.83 -22.69 -0.93
N SER A 154 -24.63 -23.84 -1.58
CA SER A 154 -25.71 -24.72 -2.03
C SER A 154 -26.52 -25.27 -0.86
N ASP A 155 -25.88 -25.68 0.23
CA ASP A 155 -26.55 -26.10 1.46
C ASP A 155 -27.33 -24.94 2.10
N ASP A 156 -26.72 -23.75 2.19
CA ASP A 156 -27.33 -22.57 2.83
C ASP A 156 -28.60 -22.07 2.11
N ILE A 157 -28.73 -22.33 0.81
CA ILE A 157 -29.89 -21.95 0.00
C ILE A 157 -30.86 -23.14 -0.20
N GLY A 158 -30.48 -24.36 0.21
CA GLY A 158 -31.32 -25.56 0.10
C GLY A 158 -31.33 -26.20 -1.28
N LEU A 159 -30.28 -26.02 -2.10
CA LEU A 159 -30.14 -26.71 -3.40
C LEU A 159 -29.87 -28.21 -3.25
N ASN A 160 -29.21 -28.61 -2.14
CA ASN A 160 -28.82 -30.00 -1.91
C ASN A 160 -29.88 -30.80 -1.14
N ASP A 161 -31.04 -30.20 -0.85
CA ASP A 161 -32.18 -30.94 -0.31
C ASP A 161 -32.74 -31.80 -1.45
N GLU A 162 -32.18 -33.00 -1.63
CA GLU A 162 -32.83 -34.05 -2.43
C GLU A 162 -34.29 -34.12 -1.94
N PRO A 163 -35.29 -33.98 -2.84
CA PRO A 163 -36.68 -34.08 -2.42
C PRO A 163 -36.81 -35.43 -1.73
N GLU A 164 -37.11 -35.41 -0.41
CA GLU A 164 -37.27 -36.64 0.35
C GLU A 164 -38.19 -37.52 -0.49
N PRO A 165 -37.76 -38.75 -0.86
CA PRO A 165 -38.54 -39.57 -1.77
C PRO A 165 -39.91 -39.67 -1.13
N GLU A 166 -40.92 -39.07 -1.77
CA GLU A 166 -42.28 -39.15 -1.29
C GLU A 166 -42.49 -40.63 -1.02
N THR A 167 -42.60 -41.00 0.26
CA THR A 167 -42.84 -42.37 0.66
C THR A 167 -44.23 -42.71 0.17
N GLU A 168 -44.33 -43.03 -1.13
CA GLU A 168 -45.41 -43.81 -1.70
C GLU A 168 -45.48 -45.05 -0.85
N ALA A 169 -46.59 -45.14 -0.12
CA ALA A 169 -46.96 -46.27 0.70
C ALA A 169 -46.63 -47.56 -0.07
N ALA A 170 -45.76 -48.37 0.53
CA ALA A 170 -45.26 -49.63 0.00
C ALA A 170 -46.35 -50.48 -0.67
N GLU A 171 -46.42 -50.43 -2.00
CA GLU A 171 -47.03 -51.49 -2.79
C GLU A 171 -45.91 -52.49 -3.13
N ALA A 172 -46.00 -53.67 -2.52
CA ALA A 172 -45.00 -54.72 -2.55
C ALA A 172 -44.74 -55.21 -4.00
N VAL A 173 -43.57 -54.85 -4.54
CA VAL A 173 -43.05 -55.42 -5.79
C VAL A 173 -42.10 -56.59 -5.46
N PRO A 174 -42.29 -57.77 -6.07
CA PRO A 174 -41.56 -58.99 -5.72
C PRO A 174 -40.11 -58.99 -6.18
N GLU A 175 -39.30 -59.65 -5.36
CA GLU A 175 -37.86 -59.87 -5.39
C GLU A 175 -37.33 -60.41 -6.75
N PRO A 176 -36.32 -59.76 -7.38
CA PRO A 176 -35.67 -60.28 -8.57
C PRO A 176 -34.58 -61.32 -8.25
N PRO A 177 -34.35 -62.31 -9.14
CA PRO A 177 -33.44 -63.44 -8.89
C PRO A 177 -31.94 -63.07 -8.97
N PRO A 178 -31.06 -63.86 -8.33
CA PRO A 178 -29.64 -63.55 -8.13
C PRO A 178 -28.83 -63.57 -9.43
N GLN A 179 -28.15 -62.46 -9.73
CA GLN A 179 -27.20 -62.36 -10.83
C GLN A 179 -25.81 -62.87 -10.42
N LYS A 180 -25.19 -63.61 -11.35
CA LYS A 180 -23.88 -64.25 -11.21
C LYS A 180 -22.72 -63.24 -11.28
N PRO A 181 -21.57 -63.53 -10.64
CA PRO A 181 -20.39 -62.66 -10.68
C PRO A 181 -19.68 -62.69 -12.03
N SER A 182 -19.36 -61.51 -12.56
CA SER A 182 -18.51 -61.30 -13.74
C SER A 182 -17.03 -61.16 -13.34
N PRO A 183 -16.09 -61.58 -14.23
CA PRO A 183 -14.66 -61.73 -13.91
C PRO A 183 -13.88 -60.40 -13.86
N PRO A 184 -12.70 -60.38 -13.19
CA PRO A 184 -11.80 -59.22 -13.16
C PRO A 184 -11.03 -59.13 -14.48
N CYS A 185 -11.13 -57.98 -15.14
CA CYS A 185 -10.40 -57.72 -16.37
C CYS A 185 -9.77 -56.33 -16.32
N GLY A 186 -8.45 -56.27 -16.42
CA GLY A 186 -7.73 -55.08 -16.88
C GLY A 186 -6.74 -54.43 -15.91
N GLU A 187 -5.64 -55.11 -15.63
CA GLU A 187 -4.35 -54.44 -15.44
C GLU A 187 -4.10 -53.46 -16.59
N ARG A 188 -3.87 -52.18 -16.28
CA ARG A 188 -3.26 -51.25 -17.23
C ARG A 188 -1.96 -50.70 -16.64
N VAL A 189 -0.89 -51.45 -16.93
CA VAL A 189 0.49 -51.00 -16.87
C VAL A 189 0.68 -49.92 -17.94
N GLY A 190 0.87 -48.67 -17.50
CA GLY A 190 1.17 -47.52 -18.34
C GLY A 190 2.45 -46.85 -17.86
N SER A 191 3.57 -47.45 -18.23
CA SER A 191 4.92 -46.92 -18.09
C SER A 191 5.21 -45.90 -19.19
N GLY A 192 5.93 -44.82 -18.88
CA GLY A 192 6.66 -44.03 -19.86
C GLY A 192 6.32 -42.54 -19.90
N GLY A 193 7.27 -41.70 -19.49
CA GLY A 193 7.15 -40.25 -19.64
C GLY A 193 8.30 -39.44 -19.06
N VAL A 194 9.55 -39.88 -19.25
CA VAL A 194 10.74 -39.03 -19.05
C VAL A 194 10.77 -38.04 -20.21
N SER A 195 10.69 -36.73 -19.96
CA SER A 195 11.31 -35.74 -20.85
C SER A 195 11.53 -34.38 -20.19
N SER A 196 12.80 -34.14 -19.89
CA SER A 196 13.56 -32.94 -20.26
C SER A 196 13.10 -31.58 -19.70
N ALA A 197 13.74 -31.20 -18.61
CA ALA A 197 13.92 -29.80 -18.23
C ALA A 197 14.82 -29.07 -19.26
N PRO A 198 14.39 -27.94 -19.85
CA PRO A 198 15.30 -27.11 -20.61
C PRO A 198 16.18 -26.28 -19.65
N GLU A 199 17.49 -26.43 -19.86
CA GLU A 199 18.58 -25.62 -19.30
C GLU A 199 18.30 -24.11 -19.37
N GLY A 200 18.76 -23.43 -18.32
CA GLY A 200 18.75 -21.99 -18.21
C GLY A 200 19.51 -21.30 -19.35
N SER A 201 18.75 -20.61 -20.20
CA SER A 201 19.24 -19.48 -20.97
C SER A 201 19.20 -18.25 -20.06
N HIS A 202 20.37 -17.86 -19.54
CA HIS A 202 20.57 -16.57 -18.90
C HIS A 202 20.29 -15.45 -19.91
N PRO A 203 19.29 -14.58 -19.70
CA PRO A 203 19.17 -13.38 -20.50
C PRO A 203 20.32 -12.43 -20.13
N HIS A 204 21.23 -12.22 -21.08
CA HIS A 204 22.16 -11.09 -21.02
C HIS A 204 21.38 -9.79 -20.78
N PRO A 205 21.78 -8.93 -19.83
CA PRO A 205 21.16 -7.62 -19.67
C PRO A 205 21.40 -6.82 -20.95
N ARG A 206 20.32 -6.55 -21.69
CA ARG A 206 20.34 -5.59 -22.80
C ARG A 206 20.87 -4.25 -22.27
N PRO A 207 21.85 -3.62 -22.93
CA PRO A 207 22.23 -2.26 -22.60
C PRO A 207 21.01 -1.35 -22.80
N LEU A 208 20.65 -0.63 -21.73
CA LEU A 208 19.58 0.35 -21.76
C LEU A 208 19.88 1.37 -22.88
N PRO A 209 18.93 1.65 -23.79
CA PRO A 209 19.11 2.73 -24.75
C PRO A 209 19.36 4.03 -23.97
N ALA A 210 20.39 4.76 -24.38
CA ALA A 210 20.72 6.07 -23.86
C ALA A 210 19.43 6.89 -23.76
N ARG A 211 19.13 7.34 -22.55
CA ARG A 211 17.96 8.14 -22.18
C ARG A 211 18.01 9.43 -23.00
N GLY A 212 17.45 9.37 -24.20
CA GLY A 212 17.17 10.51 -25.03
C GLY A 212 16.33 11.45 -24.19
N ARG A 213 16.91 12.62 -23.93
CA ARG A 213 16.25 13.78 -23.32
C ARG A 213 15.24 14.29 -24.35
N GLY A 214 14.20 13.51 -24.58
CA GLY A 214 13.06 13.91 -25.38
C GLY A 214 12.28 14.91 -24.56
N ASP A 215 12.29 16.15 -25.01
CA ASP A 215 11.28 17.14 -24.68
C ASP A 215 9.92 16.56 -25.05
N VAL A 216 9.33 15.80 -24.12
CA VAL A 216 7.90 15.51 -24.16
C VAL A 216 7.24 16.82 -23.85
N VAL A 217 6.89 17.56 -24.90
CA VAL A 217 5.88 18.61 -24.82
C VAL A 217 4.61 17.89 -24.34
N PRO A 218 4.15 18.11 -23.10
CA PRO A 218 2.94 17.46 -22.63
C PRO A 218 1.80 17.89 -23.56
N GLU A 219 1.08 16.91 -24.11
CA GLU A 219 -0.17 17.20 -24.78
C GLU A 219 -1.05 18.02 -23.82
N PRO A 220 -1.77 19.04 -24.33
CA PRO A 220 -2.72 19.78 -23.54
C PRO A 220 -3.87 18.83 -23.19
N VAL A 221 -3.74 18.19 -22.03
CA VAL A 221 -4.86 17.54 -21.36
C VAL A 221 -5.96 18.60 -21.31
N LEU A 222 -7.07 18.33 -22.02
CA LEU A 222 -8.27 19.15 -21.99
C LEU A 222 -8.62 19.34 -20.52
N ALA A 223 -8.26 20.51 -20.00
CA ALA A 223 -8.44 20.85 -18.61
C ALA A 223 -9.94 20.79 -18.35
N GLU A 224 -10.35 19.73 -17.68
CA GLU A 224 -11.61 19.65 -16.97
C GLU A 224 -11.75 20.98 -16.24
N VAL A 225 -12.73 21.79 -16.69
CA VAL A 225 -12.92 23.16 -16.23
C VAL A 225 -13.18 23.08 -14.74
N ALA A 226 -12.13 23.33 -13.95
CA ALA A 226 -12.21 23.33 -12.51
C ALA A 226 -13.37 24.27 -12.13
N PRO A 227 -14.28 23.83 -11.26
CA PRO A 227 -15.40 24.66 -10.85
C PRO A 227 -14.86 26.01 -10.38
N PRO A 228 -15.55 27.13 -10.70
CA PRO A 228 -15.08 28.46 -10.37
C PRO A 228 -14.76 28.52 -8.88
N ARG A 229 -13.54 28.96 -8.55
CA ARG A 229 -13.14 29.14 -7.15
C ARG A 229 -14.20 30.00 -6.46
N PRO A 230 -14.65 29.62 -5.25
CA PRO A 230 -15.46 30.52 -4.45
C PRO A 230 -14.70 31.85 -4.29
N PRO A 231 -15.39 32.99 -4.28
CA PRO A 231 -14.75 34.29 -4.11
C PRO A 231 -13.93 34.28 -2.82
N ASP A 232 -12.71 34.81 -2.90
CA ASP A 232 -11.83 34.90 -1.74
C ASP A 232 -12.58 35.67 -0.62
N PRO A 233 -12.54 35.17 0.63
CA PRO A 233 -13.14 35.91 1.73
C PRO A 233 -12.50 37.30 1.80
N PRO A 234 -13.28 38.34 2.13
CA PRO A 234 -12.74 39.68 2.25
C PRO A 234 -11.55 39.67 3.23
N PRO A 235 -10.49 40.45 2.94
CA PRO A 235 -9.32 40.48 3.81
C PRO A 235 -9.77 40.80 5.23
N GLN A 236 -9.46 39.91 6.17
CA GLN A 236 -9.75 40.19 7.57
C GLN A 236 -9.01 41.47 7.97
N PRO A 237 -9.66 42.39 8.70
CA PRO A 237 -8.98 43.56 9.21
C PRO A 237 -7.77 43.12 10.02
N TYR A 238 -6.61 43.69 9.72
CA TYR A 238 -5.38 43.41 10.46
C TYR A 238 -5.57 43.87 11.91
N ILE A 239 -5.71 42.91 12.83
CA ILE A 239 -5.71 43.17 14.26
C ILE A 239 -4.26 42.99 14.74
N PRO A 240 -3.55 44.07 15.08
CA PRO A 240 -2.20 43.98 15.60
C PRO A 240 -2.16 43.11 16.87
N PRO A 241 -1.07 42.35 17.09
CA PRO A 241 -0.99 41.34 18.16
C PRO A 241 -1.18 41.92 19.58
N TRP A 242 -0.93 43.21 19.80
CA TRP A 242 -1.13 43.86 21.09
C TRP A 242 -2.61 44.15 21.42
N GLU A 243 -3.50 44.25 20.44
CA GLU A 243 -4.94 44.45 20.69
C GLU A 243 -5.62 43.18 21.20
N LYS A 244 -5.09 42.01 20.84
CA LYS A 244 -5.56 40.70 21.33
C LYS A 244 -5.28 40.44 22.81
N LEU A 245 -4.44 41.28 23.43
CA LEU A 245 -3.99 41.15 24.82
C LEU A 245 -4.72 42.10 25.79
N ARG A 246 -5.68 42.92 25.32
CA ARG A 246 -6.49 43.71 26.25
C ARG A 246 -7.46 42.79 27.01
N PRO A 247 -7.45 42.80 28.35
CA PRO A 247 -8.50 42.16 29.14
C PRO A 247 -9.84 42.80 28.76
N GLY A 248 -10.82 41.94 28.45
CA GLY A 248 -12.21 42.33 28.27
C GLY A 248 -12.91 42.59 29.59
#